data_AF-A0A4Y2LBW3-F1
#
_entry.id   AF-A0A4Y2LBW3-F1
#
_cell.length_a   1.000
_cell.length_b   1.000
_cell.length_c   1.000
_cell.angle_alpha   90.00
_cell.angle_beta   90.00
_cell.angle_gamma   90.00
#
_symmetry.space_group_name_H-M   'P 1'
#
loop_
_entity.id
_entity.type
_entity.pdbx_description
1 polymer ?
#
loop_
_entity_poly.entity_id
_entity_poly.type
_entity_poly.pdbx_seq_one_letter_code
_entity_poly.pdbx_strand_id
1 'polypeptide(L)' 'MFLNSISDFLLKDVENKILFKNDYVLPSIIIGYILFATWIGPSLMDTRKSFSLRKVMVAYNFFEVGVNVYLFQWVSLVT' A
#
# COMPACT_ATOMS: atom_id res chain seq x y z
N MET A 1 7.37 -12.27 19.85
CA MET A 1 6.90 -13.44 19.08
C MET A 1 6.06 -13.03 17.86
N PHE A 2 4.94 -12.32 18.03
CA PHE A 2 4.10 -11.87 16.90
C PHE A 2 4.75 -10.82 15.99
N LEU A 3 5.38 -9.80 16.57
CA LEU A 3 6.10 -8.74 15.84
C LEU A 3 7.23 -9.32 14.96
N ASN A 4 7.97 -10.28 15.50
CA ASN A 4 9.04 -10.97 14.76
C ASN A 4 8.50 -11.77 13.57
N SER A 5 7.30 -12.34 13.68
CA SER A 5 6.65 -13.02 12.56
C SER A 5 6.23 -12.06 11.45
N ILE A 6 5.82 -10.83 11.80
CA ILE A 6 5.48 -9.79 10.82
C ILE A 6 6.76 -9.27 10.17
N SER A 7 7.82 -8.99 10.94
CA SER A 7 9.10 -8.57 10.37
C SER A 7 9.67 -9.63 9.44
N ASP A 8 9.61 -10.91 9.82
CA ASP A 8 10.07 -12.00 8.97
C ASP A 8 9.24 -12.10 7.69
N PHE A 9 7.93 -11.95 7.76
CA PHE A 9 7.10 -11.95 6.54
C PHE A 9 7.42 -10.76 5.61
N LEU A 10 7.58 -9.56 6.18
CA LEU A 10 7.77 -8.33 5.41
C LEU A 10 9.19 -8.19 4.86
N LEU A 11 10.21 -8.53 5.66
CA LEU A 11 11.61 -8.20 5.40
C LEU A 11 12.47 -9.40 5.02
N LYS A 12 12.01 -10.64 5.25
CA LYS A 12 12.76 -11.81 4.79
C LYS A 12 12.64 -11.91 3.26
N ASP A 13 13.79 -12.07 2.62
CA ASP A 13 13.89 -12.40 1.20
C ASP A 13 13.26 -11.36 0.27
N VAL A 14 13.38 -10.07 0.64
CA VAL A 14 12.78 -8.95 -0.11
C VAL A 14 13.24 -8.92 -1.56
N GLU A 15 14.51 -9.18 -1.81
CA GLU A 15 15.12 -9.17 -3.16
C GLU A 15 14.48 -10.18 -4.12
N ASN A 16 13.96 -11.30 -3.59
CA ASN A 16 13.29 -12.32 -4.39
C ASN A 16 11.78 -12.07 -4.58
N LYS A 17 11.20 -11.07 -3.89
CA LYS A 17 9.80 -10.70 -4.09
C LYS A 17 9.62 -10.10 -5.48
N ILE A 18 8.46 -10.38 -6.10
CA ILE A 18 8.14 -10.00 -7.49
C ILE A 18 8.38 -8.52 -7.78
N LEU A 19 8.10 -7.64 -6.81
CA LEU A 19 8.27 -6.20 -6.95
C LEU A 19 9.73 -5.79 -7.15
N PHE A 20 10.67 -6.48 -6.49
CA PHE A 20 12.11 -6.16 -6.50
C PHE A 20 12.88 -7.02 -7.50
N LYS A 21 12.36 -8.21 -7.84
CA LYS A 21 12.99 -9.13 -8.80
C LYS A 21 12.95 -8.61 -10.24
N ASN A 22 11.98 -7.77 -10.58
CA ASN A 22 11.80 -7.25 -11.94
C ASN A 22 11.67 -5.72 -11.92
N ASP A 23 12.69 -5.06 -12.45
CA ASP A 23 12.83 -3.60 -12.50
C ASP A 23 11.68 -2.89 -13.23
N TYR A 24 10.93 -3.59 -14.07
CA TYR A 24 9.80 -3.04 -14.81
C TYR A 24 8.45 -3.13 -14.06
N VAL A 25 8.35 -3.96 -13.02
CA VAL A 25 7.08 -4.16 -12.30
C VAL A 25 6.69 -2.90 -11.53
N LEU A 26 7.60 -2.30 -10.77
CA LEU A 26 7.28 -1.08 -10.01
C LEU A 26 6.90 0.11 -10.94
N PRO A 27 7.68 0.45 -11.99
CA PRO A 27 7.29 1.51 -12.92
C PRO A 27 5.96 1.26 -13.62
N SER A 28 5.66 0.02 -14.01
CA SER A 28 4.40 -0.31 -14.69
C SER A 28 3.18 -0.15 -13.76
N ILE A 29 3.30 -0.51 -12.48
CA ILE A 29 2.26 -0.25 -11.47
C ILE A 29 2.04 1.25 -11.32
N ILE A 30 3.10 2.05 -11.23
CA ILE A 30 3.00 3.51 -11.08
C ILE A 30 2.35 4.15 -12.32
N ILE A 31 2.79 3.78 -13.52
CA ILE A 31 2.19 4.27 -14.77
C ILE A 31 0.71 3.88 -14.83
N GLY A 32 0.37 2.63 -14.50
CA GLY A 32 -1.00 2.16 -14.44
C GLY A 32 -1.85 2.95 -13.44
N TYR A 33 -1.32 3.23 -12.25
CA TYR A 33 -1.97 4.06 -11.24
C TYR A 33 -2.23 5.48 -11.75
N ILE A 34 -1.24 6.14 -12.37
CA ILE A 34 -1.40 7.50 -12.90
C ILE A 34 -2.44 7.54 -14.01
N LEU A 35 -2.37 6.62 -14.98
CA LEU A 35 -3.36 6.55 -16.07
C LEU A 35 -4.77 6.30 -15.53
N PHE A 36 -4.89 5.42 -14.53
CA PHE A 36 -6.17 5.14 -13.90
C PHE A 36 -6.71 6.34 -13.13
N ALA A 37 -5.90 6.95 -12.26
CA ALA A 37 -6.35 8.03 -11.38
C ALA A 37 -6.63 9.35 -12.14
N THR A 38 -5.89 9.63 -13.22
CA THR A 38 -6.00 10.91 -13.92
C THR A 38 -6.94 10.89 -15.13
N TRP A 39 -7.05 9.75 -15.84
CA TRP A 39 -7.83 9.69 -17.08
C TRP A 39 -8.99 8.72 -16.99
N ILE A 40 -8.73 7.44 -16.69
CA ILE A 40 -9.75 6.39 -16.74
C ILE A 40 -10.80 6.60 -15.63
N GLY A 41 -10.34 6.84 -14.40
CA GLY A 41 -11.18 7.02 -13.22
C GLY A 41 -12.16 8.18 -13.37
N PRO A 42 -11.70 9.41 -13.69
CA PRO A 42 -12.57 10.55 -13.95
C PRO A 42 -13.57 10.28 -15.06
N SER A 43 -13.11 9.77 -16.22
CA SER A 43 -14.00 9.46 -17.36
C SER A 43 -15.11 8.45 -16.99
N LEU A 44 -14.82 7.46 -16.15
CA LEU A 44 -15.81 6.51 -15.65
C LEU A 44 -16.77 7.10 -14.59
N MET A 45 -16.33 8.14 -13.87
CA MET A 45 -17.08 8.81 -12.80
C MET A 45 -17.89 10.02 -13.28
N ASP A 46 -17.61 10.57 -14.47
CA ASP A 46 -18.24 11.79 -14.99
C ASP A 46 -19.78 11.76 -15.00
N THR A 47 -20.37 10.57 -15.16
CA THR A 47 -21.83 10.37 -15.21
C THR A 47 -22.40 9.63 -13.99
N ARG A 48 -21.56 9.32 -13.00
CA ARG A 48 -21.92 8.51 -11.82
C ARG A 48 -21.89 9.35 -10.55
N LYS A 49 -22.80 9.05 -9.61
CA LYS A 49 -22.75 9.65 -8.27
C LYS A 49 -21.52 9.16 -7.50
N SER A 50 -21.02 10.00 -6.61
CA SER A 50 -19.88 9.67 -5.76
C SER A 50 -20.15 8.43 -4.88
N PHE A 51 -19.11 7.62 -4.70
CA PHE A 51 -19.18 6.43 -3.85
C PHE A 51 -19.19 6.82 -2.36
N SER A 52 -20.08 6.22 -1.59
CA SER A 52 -20.07 6.34 -0.12
C SER A 52 -19.04 5.38 0.47
N LEU A 53 -17.80 5.84 0.57
CA LEU A 53 -16.67 5.03 1.06
C LEU A 53 -16.37 5.22 2.54
N ARG A 54 -17.26 5.86 3.31
CA ARG A 54 -16.99 6.24 4.72
C ARG A 54 -16.48 5.09 5.58
N LYS A 55 -17.15 3.93 5.56
CA LYS A 55 -16.74 2.76 6.36
C LYS A 55 -15.40 2.20 5.91
N VAL A 56 -15.17 2.17 4.60
CA VAL A 56 -13.92 1.70 4.00
C VAL A 56 -12.76 2.61 4.39
N MET A 57 -12.96 3.94 4.31
CA MET A 57 -11.95 4.92 4.74
C MET A 57 -11.63 4.83 6.23
N VAL A 58 -12.63 4.60 7.09
CA VAL A 58 -12.37 4.43 8.53
C VAL A 58 -11.54 3.17 8.78
N ALA A 59 -11.90 2.04 8.15
CA ALA A 59 -11.15 0.79 8.29
C ALA A 59 -9.71 0.92 7.75
N TYR A 60 -9.55 1.57 6.60
CA TYR A 60 -8.24 1.84 5.99
C TYR A 60 -7.34 2.66 6.91
N ASN A 61 -7.81 3.83 7.36
CA ASN A 61 -7.03 4.70 8.24
C ASN A 61 -6.70 4.02 9.58
N PHE A 62 -7.64 3.26 10.15
CA PHE A 62 -7.40 2.53 11.40
C PHE A 62 -6.29 1.49 11.24
N PHE A 63 -6.32 0.73 10.14
CA PHE A 63 -5.26 -0.22 9.81
C PHE A 63 -3.91 0.49 9.59
N GLU A 64 -3.92 1.60 8.85
CA GLU A 64 -2.71 2.38 8.54
C GLU A 64 -2.05 2.94 9.81
N VAL A 65 -2.82 3.44 10.78
CA VAL A 65 -2.29 3.86 12.09
C VAL A 65 -1.60 2.70 12.81
N GLY A 66 -2.18 1.50 12.80
CA GLY A 66 -1.57 0.32 13.39
C GLY A 66 -0.23 -0.06 12.74
N VAL A 67 -0.17 -0.02 11.40
CA VAL A 67 1.07 -0.26 10.64
C VAL A 67 2.12 0.82 10.94
N ASN A 68 1.73 2.09 11.01
CA ASN A 68 2.65 3.19 11.28
C ASN A 68 3.25 3.11 12.69
N VAL A 69 2.45 2.77 13.70
CA VAL A 69 2.95 2.54 15.07
C VAL A 69 3.95 1.39 15.10
N TYR A 70 3.66 0.30 14.40
CA TYR A 70 4.57 -0.84 14.29
C TYR A 70 5.91 -0.45 13.65
N LEU A 71 5.87 0.24 12.51
CA LEU A 71 7.07 0.68 11.80
C LEU A 71 7.89 1.66 12.65
N PHE A 72 7.23 2.62 13.31
CA PHE A 72 7.89 3.57 14.21
C PHE A 72 8.63 2.84 15.34
N GLN A 73 7.96 1.91 16.02
CA GLN A 73 8.58 1.11 17.08
C GLN A 73 9.80 0.33 16.56
N TRP A 74 9.69 -0.29 15.38
CA TRP A 74 10.79 -1.05 14.79
C TRP A 74 12.00 -0.16 14.46
N VAL A 75 11.77 0.98 13.79
CA VAL A 75 12.83 1.93 13.43
C VAL A 75 13.51 2.51 14.68
N SER A 76 12.73 2.90 15.69
CA SER A 76 13.26 3.47 16.94
C SER A 76 14.03 2.47 17.82
N LEU A 77 13.81 1.17 17.65
CA LEU A 77 14.58 0.13 18.37
C LEU A 77 15.85 -0.29 17.62
N VAL A 78 15.88 -0.10 16.30
CA VAL A 78 17.02 -0.42 15.43
C VAL A 78 18.02 0.74 15.33
N THR A 79 17.56 1.98 15.51
CA THR A 79 18.38 3.20 15.52
C THR A 79 18.83 3.54 16.94
#